data_AF-A0A4Z1F501-F1
#
_entry.id   AF-A0A4Z1F501-F1
#
_cell.length_a   1.000
_cell.length_b   1.000
_cell.length_c   1.000
_cell.angle_alpha   90.00
_cell.angle_beta   90.00
_cell.angle_gamma   90.00
#
_symmetry.space_group_name_H-M   'P 1'
#
loop_
_entity.id
_entity.type
_entity.pdbx_description
1 polymer ?
#
loop_
_entity_poly.entity_id
_entity_poly.type
_entity_poly.pdbx_seq_one_letter_code
_entity_poly.pdbx_strand_id
1 'polypeptide(L)'
;MYLAGQHSPKNIPQAEEILISEEKNAPTTHMLNFELKEVPWDERVGFGIEFEFALATVPLGTKDPEPNEGREIHSIDVPIDSPGTNPNTLSDIDRQLNVQLHIANTLKANGFRAASQIQLERDWKAWENGNLDKEPYPSDILWIVKQDDTIQFPTTLVYTYKWYKIEICTPALMFSPWNIRHIWDILSILTRKYRLNCNQSCGLHVHVSTAKKDFSLDVLKNLMALIFTFERQLELCHPTHRIRNKHTFPLRDHANINQNFVPGTNFSCSDKNWKNNRALLKRRARLPLIIPPVCPEKDSLAAIFNAKSKADIVKMFKSDEDVRLGYNIQFLNEPYPDPFKHTIEFRQHEATTVPQKIERWLNICCRLVEIARQTASASDEEKNIFHAFLLNHVNDDVDDFGLVILLVNLGLTEEAGYYGVEIALNPELRPRRKSMFSSTPSV
;
A
#
# COMPACT_ATOMS: atom_id res chain seq x y z
N MET A 1 57.35 -31.08 -54.69
CA MET A 1 56.98 -32.51 -54.77
C MET A 1 57.88 -33.25 -53.79
N TYR A 2 57.37 -33.56 -52.58
CA TYR A 2 56.85 -34.89 -52.17
C TYR A 2 58.01 -35.88 -51.89
N LEU A 3 58.20 -36.57 -50.75
CA LEU A 3 57.35 -37.10 -49.67
C LEU A 3 58.28 -37.32 -48.42
N ALA A 4 57.87 -36.94 -47.20
CA ALA A 4 57.20 -37.75 -46.15
C ALA A 4 58.11 -38.67 -45.31
N GLY A 5 58.06 -38.48 -43.98
CA GLY A 5 58.65 -39.35 -42.97
C GLY A 5 58.35 -38.84 -41.55
N GLN A 6 57.42 -39.49 -40.87
CA GLN A 6 56.79 -39.10 -39.60
C GLN A 6 57.69 -39.33 -38.37
N HIS A 7 57.64 -38.41 -37.41
CA HIS A 7 57.90 -38.69 -35.99
C HIS A 7 56.85 -37.99 -35.11
N SER A 8 56.07 -38.78 -34.38
CA SER A 8 55.18 -38.31 -33.30
C SER A 8 55.97 -37.88 -32.07
N PRO A 9 55.41 -36.93 -31.29
CA PRO A 9 55.45 -37.04 -29.83
C PRO A 9 54.05 -37.02 -29.22
N LYS A 10 53.76 -38.10 -28.51
CA LYS A 10 52.99 -38.27 -27.27
C LYS A 10 51.99 -37.17 -26.86
N ASN A 11 50.72 -37.59 -26.85
CA ASN A 11 49.59 -36.96 -26.14
C ASN A 11 49.91 -36.64 -24.67
N ILE A 12 49.70 -35.37 -24.31
CA ILE A 12 49.37 -34.93 -22.95
C ILE A 12 47.99 -34.27 -23.09
N PRO A 13 46.93 -34.71 -22.42
CA PRO A 13 45.67 -33.98 -22.45
C PRO A 13 45.85 -32.63 -21.75
N GLN A 14 45.64 -31.54 -22.48
CA GLN A 14 45.53 -30.19 -21.92
C GLN A 14 44.33 -30.13 -20.97
N ALA A 15 44.57 -29.61 -19.77
CA ALA A 15 43.62 -29.44 -18.68
C ALA A 15 42.53 -28.37 -18.94
N GLU A 16 42.19 -28.09 -20.20
CA GLU A 16 41.23 -27.05 -20.60
C GLU A 16 39.87 -27.60 -21.05
N GLU A 17 39.72 -28.92 -21.25
CA GLU A 17 38.43 -29.52 -21.65
C GLU A 17 37.56 -30.05 -20.50
N ILE A 18 38.03 -30.00 -19.25
CA ILE A 18 37.27 -30.47 -18.07
C ILE A 18 36.50 -29.31 -17.39
N LEU A 19 36.82 -28.05 -17.71
CA LEU A 19 36.17 -26.87 -17.16
C LEU A 19 34.94 -26.38 -17.96
N ILE A 20 34.57 -27.05 -19.05
CA ILE A 20 33.43 -26.65 -19.92
C ILE A 20 32.22 -27.58 -19.75
N SER A 21 32.32 -28.65 -18.95
CA SER A 21 31.20 -29.58 -18.71
C SER A 21 30.43 -29.38 -17.41
N GLU A 22 30.88 -28.52 -16.49
CA GLU A 22 30.20 -28.30 -15.20
C GLU A 22 29.29 -27.06 -15.16
N GLU A 23 29.28 -26.23 -16.21
CA GLU A 23 28.43 -25.03 -16.28
C GLU A 23 26.99 -25.28 -16.83
N LYS A 24 26.61 -26.55 -17.06
CA LYS A 24 25.27 -26.90 -17.60
C LYS A 24 24.23 -27.32 -16.56
N ASN A 25 24.55 -27.31 -15.27
CA ASN A 25 23.62 -27.67 -14.19
C ASN A 25 23.51 -26.63 -13.06
N ALA A 26 23.93 -25.39 -13.29
CA ALA A 26 23.50 -24.28 -12.43
C ALA A 26 22.04 -23.93 -12.81
N PRO A 27 21.11 -23.76 -11.85
CA PRO A 27 19.78 -23.28 -12.19
C PRO A 27 19.93 -21.89 -12.82
N THR A 28 19.68 -21.79 -14.13
CA THR A 28 19.54 -20.50 -14.80
C THR A 28 18.53 -19.71 -13.99
N THR A 29 18.99 -18.64 -13.33
CA THR A 29 18.12 -17.65 -12.71
C THR A 29 17.30 -17.06 -13.84
N HIS A 30 16.12 -17.63 -14.09
CA HIS A 30 15.21 -17.14 -15.11
C HIS A 30 14.74 -15.77 -14.65
N MET A 31 15.43 -14.72 -15.08
CA MET A 31 14.92 -13.37 -14.94
C MET A 31 13.57 -13.31 -15.64
N LEU A 32 12.55 -12.87 -14.91
CA LEU A 32 11.28 -12.51 -15.49
C LEU A 32 11.50 -11.20 -16.25
N ASN A 33 11.91 -11.26 -17.51
CA ASN A 33 11.94 -10.08 -18.38
C ASN A 33 10.51 -9.78 -18.85
N PHE A 34 9.66 -9.36 -17.91
CA PHE A 34 8.28 -9.01 -18.22
C PHE A 34 8.24 -7.63 -18.87
N GLU A 35 8.57 -7.59 -20.17
CA GLU A 35 8.28 -6.43 -21.01
C GLU A 35 6.76 -6.28 -21.09
N LEU A 36 6.24 -5.19 -20.52
CA LEU A 36 4.82 -4.91 -20.64
C LEU A 36 4.51 -4.58 -22.09
N LYS A 37 3.43 -5.18 -22.58
CA LYS A 37 2.81 -4.79 -23.84
C LYS A 37 2.33 -3.34 -23.68
N GLU A 38 2.63 -2.49 -24.65
CA GLU A 38 2.06 -1.14 -24.68
C GLU A 38 0.54 -1.24 -24.73
N VAL A 39 -0.13 -0.50 -23.83
CA VAL A 39 -1.59 -0.46 -23.76
C VAL A 39 -2.11 0.93 -24.15
N PRO A 40 -3.28 1.00 -24.81
CA PRO A 40 -3.98 2.26 -25.00
C PRO A 40 -4.19 3.01 -23.69
N TRP A 41 -4.29 4.34 -23.78
CA TRP A 41 -4.34 5.20 -22.60
C TRP A 41 -5.55 4.93 -21.71
N ASP A 42 -6.68 4.57 -22.31
CA ASP A 42 -7.93 4.24 -21.62
C ASP A 42 -7.98 2.79 -21.10
N GLU A 43 -6.93 2.03 -21.38
CA GLU A 43 -6.67 0.71 -20.81
C GLU A 43 -5.55 0.74 -19.76
N ARG A 44 -5.01 1.89 -19.37
CA ARG A 44 -4.06 1.97 -18.24
C ARG A 44 -4.76 1.65 -16.92
N VAL A 45 -4.02 1.27 -15.88
CA VAL A 45 -4.62 1.08 -14.55
C VAL A 45 -5.10 2.42 -13.96
N GLY A 46 -6.16 2.36 -13.15
CA GLY A 46 -6.64 3.49 -12.38
C GLY A 46 -6.03 3.47 -10.98
N PHE A 47 -5.90 4.62 -10.34
CA PHE A 47 -5.41 4.73 -8.97
C PHE A 47 -6.13 5.84 -8.18
N GLY A 48 -6.11 5.70 -6.86
CA GLY A 48 -6.45 6.76 -5.91
C GLY A 48 -5.46 6.75 -4.74
N ILE A 49 -5.26 7.88 -4.09
CA ILE A 49 -4.37 8.00 -2.93
C ILE A 49 -5.11 8.64 -1.75
N GLU A 50 -4.87 8.11 -0.56
CA GLU A 50 -5.32 8.65 0.71
C GLU A 50 -4.08 9.17 1.47
N PHE A 51 -4.05 10.48 1.75
CA PHE A 51 -2.95 11.17 2.45
C PHE A 51 -3.34 11.47 3.89
N GLU A 52 -2.71 10.84 4.87
CA GLU A 52 -2.95 11.12 6.28
C GLU A 52 -1.91 12.09 6.87
N PHE A 53 -2.36 13.08 7.64
CA PHE A 53 -1.49 13.96 8.40
C PHE A 53 -2.23 14.65 9.55
N ALA A 54 -1.48 15.08 10.57
CA ALA A 54 -1.98 16.03 11.56
C ALA A 54 -1.72 17.47 11.08
N LEU A 55 -2.71 18.35 11.17
CA LEU A 55 -2.63 19.77 10.82
C LEU A 55 -2.64 20.63 12.09
N ALA A 56 -1.71 21.57 12.19
CA ALA A 56 -1.63 22.50 13.33
C ALA A 56 -2.40 23.81 13.06
N THR A 57 -3.02 24.35 14.10
CA THR A 57 -3.59 25.70 14.13
C THR A 57 -3.44 26.32 15.52
N VAL A 58 -3.45 27.66 15.58
CA VAL A 58 -3.49 28.47 16.80
C VAL A 58 -4.54 29.58 16.65
N PRO A 59 -5.14 30.09 17.74
CA PRO A 59 -6.07 31.21 17.65
C PRO A 59 -5.43 32.47 17.04
N LEU A 60 -6.22 33.29 16.35
CA LEU A 60 -5.80 34.59 15.82
C LEU A 60 -5.10 35.43 16.90
N GLY A 61 -3.96 36.03 16.55
CA GLY A 61 -3.16 36.86 17.45
C GLY A 61 -2.23 36.10 18.39
N THR A 62 -2.32 34.77 18.45
CA THR A 62 -1.32 33.94 19.13
C THR A 62 0.00 34.03 18.39
N LYS A 63 1.13 34.17 19.09
CA LYS A 63 2.45 34.15 18.44
C LYS A 63 2.70 32.77 17.84
N ASP A 64 3.19 32.70 16.60
CA ASP A 64 3.68 31.45 16.02
C ASP A 64 4.80 30.88 16.92
N PRO A 65 4.64 29.68 17.48
CA PRO A 65 5.70 29.04 18.26
C PRO A 65 6.97 28.78 17.44
N GLU A 66 6.83 28.60 16.13
CA GLU A 66 7.90 28.24 15.20
C GLU A 66 7.89 29.16 13.97
N PRO A 67 8.13 30.48 14.16
CA PRO A 67 7.92 31.51 13.14
C PRO A 67 8.83 31.37 11.92
N ASN A 68 9.97 30.69 12.07
CA ASN A 68 10.93 30.49 10.99
C ASN A 68 10.45 29.47 9.93
N GLU A 69 9.38 28.71 10.21
CA GLU A 69 8.82 27.80 9.21
C GLU A 69 7.83 28.49 8.25
N GLY A 70 7.41 29.74 8.52
CA GLY A 70 6.71 30.61 7.56
C GLY A 70 5.34 30.14 7.05
N ARG A 71 4.67 29.22 7.74
CA ARG A 71 3.38 28.61 7.32
C ARG A 71 2.18 29.31 7.96
N GLU A 72 1.03 29.27 7.29
CA GLU A 72 -0.24 29.74 7.86
C GLU A 72 -0.71 28.76 8.94
N ILE A 73 -0.96 29.31 10.12
CA ILE A 73 -1.37 28.54 11.31
C ILE A 73 -2.50 29.21 12.10
N HIS A 74 -3.02 30.35 11.66
CA HIS A 74 -3.95 31.13 12.46
C HIS A 74 -5.40 30.82 12.09
N SER A 75 -6.23 30.50 13.08
CA SER A 75 -7.69 30.45 12.97
C SER A 75 -8.23 29.57 11.83
N ILE A 76 -7.57 28.44 11.55
CA ILE A 76 -8.02 27.48 10.52
C ILE A 76 -9.29 26.73 10.97
N ASP A 77 -9.54 26.64 12.27
CA ASP A 77 -10.62 25.87 12.88
C ASP A 77 -11.88 26.68 13.22
N VAL A 78 -12.00 27.88 12.66
CA VAL A 78 -13.17 28.77 12.79
C VAL A 78 -13.68 29.21 11.41
N PRO A 79 -14.89 29.78 11.31
CA PRO A 79 -15.41 30.25 10.02
C PRO A 79 -14.49 31.28 9.36
N ILE A 80 -14.24 31.12 8.06
CA ILE A 80 -13.32 31.97 7.27
C ILE A 80 -13.75 33.44 7.29
N ASP A 81 -15.06 33.70 7.34
CA ASP A 81 -15.65 35.04 7.42
C ASP A 81 -15.59 35.67 8.82
N SER A 82 -15.25 34.88 9.84
CA SER A 82 -15.18 35.31 11.24
C SER A 82 -13.92 34.78 11.95
N PRO A 83 -12.69 35.12 11.48
CA PRO A 83 -11.43 34.55 11.97
C PRO A 83 -11.11 34.88 13.44
N GLY A 84 -11.77 35.90 14.01
CA GLY A 84 -11.67 36.27 15.43
C GLY A 84 -12.58 35.47 16.37
N THR A 85 -13.37 34.52 15.84
CA THR A 85 -14.23 33.66 16.65
C THR A 85 -13.40 32.89 17.66
N ASN A 86 -13.87 32.81 18.91
CA ASN A 86 -13.23 31.96 19.91
C ASN A 86 -13.53 30.48 19.58
N PRO A 87 -12.55 29.65 19.21
CA PRO A 87 -12.80 28.26 18.83
C PRO A 87 -13.47 27.45 19.96
N ASN A 88 -13.28 27.83 21.23
CA ASN A 88 -13.85 27.09 22.36
C ASN A 88 -15.38 27.25 22.48
N THR A 89 -16.00 28.17 21.72
CA THR A 89 -17.47 28.29 21.65
C THR A 89 -18.10 27.41 20.57
N LEU A 90 -17.28 26.79 19.71
CA LEU A 90 -17.73 25.92 18.63
C LEU A 90 -17.69 24.46 19.08
N SER A 91 -18.63 23.66 18.56
CA SER A 91 -18.59 22.21 18.77
C SER A 91 -17.37 21.59 18.06
N ASP A 92 -16.95 20.40 18.51
CA ASP A 92 -15.82 19.69 17.90
C ASP A 92 -16.04 19.42 16.41
N ILE A 93 -17.27 19.03 16.05
CA ILE A 93 -17.65 18.76 14.66
C ILE A 93 -17.65 20.04 13.80
N ASP A 94 -18.04 21.19 14.35
CA ASP A 94 -18.00 22.45 13.60
C ASP A 94 -16.57 22.94 13.40
N ARG A 95 -15.69 22.75 14.39
CA ARG A 95 -14.26 23.04 14.21
C ARG A 95 -13.63 22.13 13.16
N GLN A 96 -13.92 20.83 13.18
CA GLN A 96 -13.47 19.87 12.17
C GLN A 96 -13.99 20.26 10.77
N LEU A 97 -15.27 20.62 10.65
CA LEU A 97 -15.85 21.12 9.41
C LEU A 97 -15.11 22.38 8.90
N ASN A 98 -14.83 23.35 9.78
CA ASN A 98 -14.11 24.57 9.40
C ASN A 98 -12.71 24.25 8.86
N VAL A 99 -11.98 23.34 9.49
CA VAL A 99 -10.67 22.89 8.98
C VAL A 99 -10.81 22.23 7.61
N GLN A 100 -11.76 21.32 7.43
CA GLN A 100 -11.99 20.67 6.13
C GLN A 100 -12.38 21.69 5.04
N LEU A 101 -13.25 22.65 5.36
CA LEU A 101 -13.66 23.71 4.44
C LEU A 101 -12.49 24.65 4.09
N HIS A 102 -11.62 24.98 5.05
CA HIS A 102 -10.45 25.81 4.82
C HIS A 102 -9.48 25.17 3.81
N ILE A 103 -9.21 23.87 3.97
CA ILE A 103 -8.41 23.10 3.03
C ILE A 103 -9.12 23.03 1.68
N ALA A 104 -10.39 22.63 1.63
CA ALA A 104 -11.14 22.49 0.39
C ALA A 104 -11.22 23.81 -0.38
N ASN A 105 -11.46 24.95 0.29
CA ASN A 105 -11.51 26.26 -0.33
C ASN A 105 -10.14 26.73 -0.83
N THR A 106 -9.06 26.37 -0.11
CA THR A 106 -7.70 26.60 -0.61
C THR A 106 -7.44 25.83 -1.90
N LEU A 107 -7.83 24.56 -1.96
CA LEU A 107 -7.67 23.75 -3.17
C LEU A 107 -8.50 24.33 -4.34
N LYS A 108 -9.75 24.72 -4.08
CA LYS A 108 -10.62 25.42 -5.06
C LYS A 108 -10.00 26.70 -5.59
N ALA A 109 -9.44 27.53 -4.72
CA ALA A 109 -8.77 28.77 -5.11
C ALA A 109 -7.53 28.53 -6.00
N ASN A 110 -6.96 27.32 -5.97
CA ASN A 110 -5.84 26.89 -6.81
C ASN A 110 -6.30 26.02 -8.00
N GLY A 111 -7.58 26.04 -8.35
CA GLY A 111 -8.11 25.36 -9.54
C GLY A 111 -8.49 23.88 -9.35
N PHE A 112 -8.38 23.34 -8.14
CA PHE A 112 -8.77 21.95 -7.85
C PHE A 112 -10.23 21.86 -7.42
N ARG A 113 -10.92 20.83 -7.90
CA ARG A 113 -12.26 20.50 -7.39
C ARG A 113 -12.13 19.74 -6.08
N ALA A 114 -12.50 20.35 -4.98
CA ALA A 114 -12.41 19.75 -3.65
C ALA A 114 -13.69 19.92 -2.82
N ALA A 115 -13.93 19.01 -1.87
CA ALA A 115 -15.06 19.07 -0.96
C ALA A 115 -14.68 18.58 0.45
N SER A 116 -15.46 19.03 1.44
CA SER A 116 -15.41 18.50 2.81
C SER A 116 -16.35 17.30 2.90
N GLN A 117 -15.90 16.21 3.52
CA GLN A 117 -16.77 15.06 3.80
C GLN A 117 -17.94 15.48 4.70
N ILE A 118 -17.68 16.21 5.78
CA ILE A 118 -18.73 16.63 6.72
C ILE A 118 -19.78 17.48 6.02
N GLN A 119 -19.37 18.40 5.13
CA GLN A 119 -20.32 19.20 4.37
C GLN A 119 -21.15 18.34 3.42
N LEU A 120 -20.51 17.43 2.68
CA LEU A 120 -21.23 16.52 1.78
C LEU A 120 -22.26 15.66 2.51
N GLU A 121 -21.92 15.12 3.69
CA GLU A 121 -22.86 14.35 4.52
C GLU A 121 -24.03 15.18 5.03
N ARG A 122 -23.79 16.46 5.39
CA ARG A 122 -24.85 17.40 5.78
C ARG A 122 -25.77 17.72 4.60
N ASP A 123 -25.19 17.99 3.43
CA ASP A 123 -25.93 18.29 2.21
C ASP A 123 -26.78 17.08 1.77
N TRP A 124 -26.23 15.86 1.87
CA TRP A 124 -26.94 14.63 1.51
C TRP A 124 -28.18 14.42 2.39
N LYS A 125 -28.03 14.59 3.71
CA LYS A 125 -29.17 14.56 4.64
C LYS A 125 -30.18 15.67 4.37
N ALA A 126 -29.74 16.85 3.94
CA ALA A 126 -30.65 17.94 3.59
C ALA A 126 -31.46 17.59 2.33
N TRP A 127 -30.82 17.01 1.32
CA TRP A 127 -31.47 16.55 0.09
C TRP A 127 -32.48 15.42 0.35
N GLU A 128 -32.10 14.39 1.10
CA GLU A 128 -33.01 13.29 1.47
C GLU A 128 -34.27 13.77 2.19
N ASN A 129 -34.14 14.86 2.96
CA ASN A 129 -35.25 15.47 3.71
C ASN A 129 -35.99 16.57 2.92
N GLY A 130 -35.66 16.79 1.65
CA GLY A 130 -36.29 17.81 0.79
C GLY A 130 -35.91 19.26 1.11
N ASN A 131 -34.89 19.48 1.95
CA ASN A 131 -34.38 20.82 2.29
C ASN A 131 -33.32 21.33 1.30
N LEU A 132 -32.90 20.48 0.35
CA LEU A 132 -32.00 20.84 -0.72
C LEU A 132 -32.58 20.35 -2.05
N ASP A 133 -32.72 21.25 -3.02
CA ASP A 133 -33.37 20.94 -4.30
C ASP A 133 -32.51 20.04 -5.21
N LYS A 134 -31.20 20.04 -4.99
CA LYS A 134 -30.23 19.35 -5.86
C LYS A 134 -29.49 18.26 -5.09
N GLU A 135 -29.47 17.07 -5.67
CA GLU A 135 -28.69 15.94 -5.16
C GLU A 135 -27.19 16.31 -5.10
N PRO A 136 -26.55 16.19 -3.92
CA PRO A 136 -25.15 16.54 -3.75
C PRO A 136 -24.25 15.41 -4.25
N TYR A 137 -23.99 15.33 -5.55
CA TYR A 137 -23.13 14.29 -6.12
C TYR A 137 -21.68 14.30 -5.56
N PRO A 138 -21.20 13.23 -4.89
CA PRO A 138 -19.77 12.96 -4.81
C PRO A 138 -19.36 12.49 -6.21
N SER A 139 -18.88 13.41 -7.04
CA SER A 139 -18.37 13.00 -8.35
C SER A 139 -16.97 12.38 -8.18
N ASP A 140 -16.64 11.34 -8.94
CA ASP A 140 -15.32 10.66 -9.02
C ASP A 140 -14.12 11.58 -9.30
N ILE A 141 -14.37 12.87 -9.46
CA ILE A 141 -13.47 13.96 -9.86
C ILE A 141 -13.30 14.99 -8.74
N LEU A 142 -13.71 14.69 -7.50
CA LEU A 142 -13.47 15.53 -6.32
C LEU A 142 -12.31 15.00 -5.48
N TRP A 143 -11.48 15.93 -5.04
CA TRP A 143 -10.61 15.73 -3.89
C TRP A 143 -11.46 15.83 -2.62
N ILE A 144 -11.43 14.81 -1.78
CA ILE A 144 -12.23 14.77 -0.56
C ILE A 144 -11.33 15.01 0.64
N VAL A 145 -11.62 16.06 1.41
CA VAL A 145 -10.97 16.34 2.69
C VAL A 145 -11.85 15.75 3.78
N LYS A 146 -11.28 14.84 4.56
CA LYS A 146 -11.96 14.14 5.64
C LYS A 146 -11.12 14.10 6.91
N GLN A 147 -11.69 13.46 7.93
CA GLN A 147 -11.03 13.17 9.20
C GLN A 147 -10.69 11.69 9.29
N ASP A 148 -9.51 11.39 9.84
CA ASP A 148 -9.14 10.03 10.20
C ASP A 148 -8.81 9.94 11.70
N ASP A 149 -9.68 9.27 12.45
CA ASP A 149 -9.54 9.14 13.90
C ASP A 149 -8.41 8.19 14.35
N THR A 150 -7.86 7.39 13.43
CA THR A 150 -6.72 6.50 13.69
C THR A 150 -5.41 7.27 13.86
N ILE A 151 -5.32 8.48 13.31
CA ILE A 151 -4.19 9.38 13.49
C ILE A 151 -4.05 9.78 14.96
N GLN A 152 -2.82 9.78 15.46
CA GLN A 152 -2.43 10.29 16.77
C GLN A 152 -1.88 11.69 16.64
N PHE A 153 -2.16 12.53 17.63
CA PHE A 153 -1.57 13.87 17.66
C PHE A 153 -0.05 13.79 17.89
N PRO A 154 0.71 14.72 17.31
CA PRO A 154 2.16 14.76 17.52
C PRO A 154 2.49 14.95 19.00
N THR A 155 3.47 14.20 19.49
CA THR A 155 4.04 14.40 20.83
C THR A 155 5.02 15.57 20.77
N THR A 156 4.47 16.79 20.72
CA THR A 156 5.26 18.03 20.68
C THR A 156 5.43 18.63 22.07
N LEU A 157 6.58 19.28 22.32
CA LEU A 157 6.81 20.13 23.50
C LEU A 157 6.05 21.47 23.41
N VAL A 158 5.52 21.78 22.22
CA VAL A 158 4.78 23.00 21.93
C VAL A 158 3.27 22.74 22.12
N TYR A 159 2.79 22.98 23.34
CA TYR A 159 1.39 22.76 23.72
C TYR A 159 0.40 23.82 23.22
N THR A 160 0.88 24.85 22.51
CA THR A 160 0.04 25.94 21.99
C THR A 160 -0.74 25.55 20.74
N TYR A 161 -0.28 24.54 19.99
CA TYR A 161 -1.00 24.07 18.80
C TYR A 161 -2.24 23.29 19.18
N LYS A 162 -3.32 23.57 18.48
CA LYS A 162 -4.44 22.64 18.31
C LYS A 162 -4.18 21.80 17.07
N TRP A 163 -4.31 20.48 17.21
CA TRP A 163 -4.06 19.54 16.13
C TRP A 163 -5.38 18.95 15.61
N TYR A 164 -5.45 18.79 14.29
CA TYR A 164 -6.57 18.16 13.60
C TYR A 164 -6.09 16.97 12.79
N LYS A 165 -6.85 15.88 12.81
CA LYS A 165 -6.51 14.62 12.15
C LYS A 165 -7.13 14.61 10.76
N ILE A 166 -6.33 14.82 9.72
CA ILE A 166 -6.82 15.03 8.37
C ILE A 166 -6.40 13.88 7.48
N GLU A 167 -7.34 13.42 6.66
CA GLU A 167 -7.02 12.62 5.48
C GLU A 167 -7.56 13.33 4.23
N ILE A 168 -6.77 13.33 3.16
CA ILE A 168 -7.21 13.81 1.85
C ILE A 168 -7.22 12.64 0.87
N CYS A 169 -8.37 12.35 0.26
CA CYS A 169 -8.52 11.34 -0.77
C CYS A 169 -8.48 11.99 -2.16
N THR A 170 -7.70 11.43 -3.08
CA THR A 170 -7.75 11.83 -4.48
C THR A 170 -9.05 11.36 -5.14
N PRO A 171 -9.48 12.02 -6.24
CA PRO A 171 -10.39 11.38 -7.19
C PRO A 171 -9.80 10.07 -7.74
N ALA A 172 -10.63 9.29 -8.44
CA ALA A 172 -10.15 8.14 -9.21
C ALA A 172 -9.41 8.66 -10.46
N LEU A 173 -8.09 8.47 -10.50
CA LEU A 173 -7.20 9.00 -11.53
C LEU A 173 -6.67 7.88 -12.42
N MET A 174 -6.45 8.17 -13.70
CA MET A 174 -5.73 7.25 -14.59
C MET A 174 -4.23 7.36 -14.37
N PHE A 175 -3.51 6.24 -14.33
CA PHE A 175 -2.07 6.24 -14.13
C PHE A 175 -1.33 6.91 -15.29
N SER A 176 -0.75 8.08 -15.02
CA SER A 176 -0.03 8.89 -16.01
C SER A 176 0.86 9.96 -15.37
N PRO A 177 1.89 10.46 -16.08
CA PRO A 177 2.72 11.56 -15.59
C PRO A 177 1.93 12.83 -15.25
N TRP A 178 0.85 13.13 -15.99
CA TRP A 178 0.01 14.30 -15.76
C TRP A 178 -0.76 14.21 -14.44
N ASN A 179 -1.36 13.07 -14.15
CA ASN A 179 -2.09 12.87 -12.90
C ASN A 179 -1.15 12.75 -11.70
N ILE A 180 0.06 12.21 -11.89
CA ILE A 180 1.13 12.27 -10.88
C ILE A 180 1.51 13.73 -10.61
N ARG A 181 1.62 14.56 -11.65
CA ARG A 181 1.90 16.00 -11.47
C ARG A 181 0.81 16.72 -10.67
N HIS A 182 -0.46 16.39 -10.86
CA HIS A 182 -1.54 16.94 -10.05
C HIS A 182 -1.39 16.61 -8.56
N ILE A 183 -0.91 15.41 -8.22
CA ILE A 183 -0.60 15.05 -6.83
C ILE A 183 0.51 15.96 -6.29
N TRP A 184 1.58 16.17 -7.06
CA TRP A 184 2.70 17.01 -6.68
C TRP A 184 2.26 18.46 -6.42
N ASP A 185 1.39 19.00 -7.27
CA ASP A 185 0.90 20.37 -7.16
C ASP A 185 0.06 20.56 -5.88
N ILE A 186 -0.80 19.60 -5.53
CA ILE A 186 -1.54 19.65 -4.25
C ILE A 186 -0.60 19.55 -3.05
N LEU A 187 0.35 18.61 -3.05
CA LEU A 187 1.31 18.50 -1.94
C LEU A 187 2.11 19.80 -1.76
N SER A 188 2.49 20.45 -2.87
CA SER A 188 3.13 21.77 -2.85
C SER A 188 2.24 22.84 -2.24
N ILE A 189 0.95 22.91 -2.61
CA ILE A 189 -0.01 23.85 -2.01
C ILE A 189 -0.13 23.60 -0.49
N LEU A 190 -0.33 22.35 -0.10
CA LEU A 190 -0.54 21.98 1.29
C LEU A 190 0.69 22.28 2.16
N THR A 191 1.88 21.90 1.70
CA THR A 191 3.14 22.08 2.46
C THR A 191 3.62 23.53 2.53
N ARG A 192 3.27 24.35 1.52
CA ARG A 192 3.56 25.79 1.53
C ARG A 192 2.58 26.56 2.40
N LYS A 193 1.32 26.14 2.44
CA LYS A 193 0.28 26.86 3.18
C LYS A 193 0.22 26.43 4.64
N TYR A 194 0.27 25.14 4.93
CA TYR A 194 -0.06 24.60 6.25
C TYR A 194 1.13 24.00 6.97
N ARG A 195 1.04 23.97 8.31
CA ARG A 195 1.93 23.19 9.17
C ARG A 195 1.37 21.78 9.36
N LEU A 196 2.00 20.84 8.67
CA LEU A 196 1.62 19.43 8.61
C LEU A 196 2.58 18.57 9.41
N ASN A 197 2.08 17.48 9.98
CA ASN A 197 2.88 16.48 10.67
C ASN A 197 2.45 15.07 10.25
N CYS A 198 3.34 14.37 9.55
CA CYS A 198 3.21 12.96 9.16
C CYS A 198 3.94 12.08 10.19
N ASN A 199 3.39 11.93 11.39
CA ASN A 199 3.98 11.04 12.40
C ASN A 199 3.69 9.55 12.10
N GLN A 200 4.24 8.65 12.92
CA GLN A 200 4.18 7.20 12.73
C GLN A 200 2.76 6.59 12.70
N SER A 201 1.76 7.30 13.20
CA SER A 201 0.36 6.85 13.09
C SER A 201 -0.21 7.05 11.69
N CYS A 202 0.31 8.03 10.94
CA CYS A 202 -0.19 8.42 9.62
C CYS A 202 0.29 7.44 8.54
N GLY A 203 -0.62 7.03 7.67
CA GLY A 203 -0.40 6.22 6.48
C GLY A 203 -0.49 6.97 5.16
N LEU A 204 0.01 6.31 4.12
CA LEU A 204 -0.28 6.64 2.73
C LEU A 204 -0.93 5.38 2.12
N HIS A 205 -2.23 5.45 1.81
CA HIS A 205 -2.91 4.33 1.16
C HIS A 205 -3.01 4.57 -0.34
N VAL A 206 -2.64 3.56 -1.13
CA VAL A 206 -2.77 3.58 -2.58
C VAL A 206 -3.85 2.58 -2.96
N HIS A 207 -4.86 3.04 -3.66
CA HIS A 207 -5.90 2.22 -4.27
C HIS A 207 -5.56 2.03 -5.74
N VAL A 208 -5.61 0.81 -6.26
CA VAL A 208 -5.38 0.54 -7.69
C VAL A 208 -6.52 -0.29 -8.26
N SER A 209 -7.05 0.12 -9.41
CA SER A 209 -8.04 -0.61 -10.20
C SER A 209 -7.46 -1.07 -11.53
N THR A 210 -8.14 -2.02 -12.17
CA THR A 210 -7.88 -2.42 -13.56
C THR A 210 -8.46 -1.42 -14.59
N ALA A 211 -8.83 -0.21 -14.15
CA ALA A 211 -9.56 0.84 -14.87
C ALA A 211 -10.98 0.47 -15.31
N LYS A 212 -11.23 0.32 -16.63
CA LYS A 212 -12.59 0.11 -17.18
C LYS A 212 -13.14 -1.30 -16.99
N LYS A 213 -12.29 -2.25 -16.59
CA LYS A 213 -12.67 -3.65 -16.35
C LYS A 213 -12.61 -3.91 -14.86
N ASP A 214 -13.54 -4.69 -14.34
CA ASP A 214 -13.42 -5.25 -12.99
C ASP A 214 -12.26 -6.26 -12.94
N PHE A 215 -11.75 -6.51 -11.73
CA PHE A 215 -10.82 -7.62 -11.51
C PHE A 215 -11.50 -8.93 -11.89
N SER A 216 -10.96 -9.63 -12.90
CA SER A 216 -11.33 -11.02 -13.17
C SER A 216 -10.68 -11.93 -12.12
N LEU A 217 -11.18 -13.18 -12.02
CA LEU A 217 -10.58 -14.17 -11.13
C LEU A 217 -9.09 -14.39 -11.47
N ASP A 218 -8.74 -14.48 -12.74
CA ASP A 218 -7.35 -14.74 -13.16
C ASP A 218 -6.43 -13.56 -12.83
N VAL A 219 -6.90 -12.32 -13.02
CA VAL A 219 -6.14 -11.13 -12.59
C VAL A 219 -5.90 -11.17 -11.09
N LEU A 220 -6.95 -11.48 -10.31
CA LEU A 220 -6.84 -11.52 -8.86
C LEU A 220 -5.93 -12.66 -8.37
N LYS A 221 -5.98 -13.83 -9.01
CA LYS A 221 -5.04 -14.95 -8.74
C LYS A 221 -3.60 -14.52 -8.98
N ASN A 222 -3.31 -13.95 -10.15
CA ASN A 222 -1.95 -13.52 -10.51
C ASN A 222 -1.44 -12.44 -9.56
N LEU A 223 -2.28 -11.45 -9.24
CA LEU A 223 -1.91 -10.36 -8.34
C LEU A 223 -1.62 -10.87 -6.93
N MET A 224 -2.51 -11.68 -6.38
CA MET A 224 -2.34 -12.19 -5.02
C MET A 224 -1.20 -13.21 -4.93
N ALA A 225 -0.97 -14.01 -5.97
CA ALA A 225 0.19 -14.90 -6.06
C ALA A 225 1.51 -14.09 -6.08
N LEU A 226 1.57 -13.01 -6.86
CA LEU A 226 2.73 -12.12 -6.92
C LEU A 226 3.00 -11.43 -5.58
N ILE A 227 1.97 -10.85 -4.97
CA ILE A 227 2.06 -10.20 -3.65
C ILE A 227 2.47 -11.22 -2.58
N PHE A 228 1.84 -12.40 -2.54
CA PHE A 228 2.16 -13.43 -1.55
C PHE A 228 3.60 -13.93 -1.69
N THR A 229 4.07 -14.13 -2.92
CA THR A 229 5.44 -14.58 -3.21
C THR A 229 6.45 -13.54 -2.70
N PHE A 230 6.23 -12.25 -2.99
CA PHE A 230 7.23 -11.21 -2.80
C PHE A 230 6.94 -10.19 -1.69
N GLU A 231 5.96 -10.44 -0.81
CA GLU A 231 5.62 -9.48 0.26
C GLU A 231 6.85 -9.10 1.10
N ARG A 232 7.69 -10.08 1.47
CA ARG A 232 8.89 -9.82 2.30
C ARG A 232 9.87 -8.86 1.62
N GLN A 233 10.05 -8.99 0.31
CA GLN A 233 10.87 -8.09 -0.50
C GLN A 233 10.22 -6.71 -0.59
N LEU A 234 8.91 -6.65 -0.89
CA LEU A 234 8.16 -5.40 -0.99
C LEU A 234 8.12 -4.62 0.33
N GLU A 235 8.15 -5.30 1.47
CA GLU A 235 8.22 -4.68 2.79
C GLU A 235 9.49 -3.83 3.00
N LEU A 236 10.57 -4.09 2.26
CA LEU A 236 11.78 -3.25 2.28
C LEU A 236 11.55 -1.85 1.70
N CYS A 237 10.46 -1.62 0.96
CA CYS A 237 10.04 -0.28 0.56
C CYS A 237 9.59 0.59 1.76
N HIS A 238 9.25 -0.05 2.89
CA HIS A 238 8.60 0.61 4.01
C HIS A 238 9.48 0.66 5.26
N PRO A 239 9.28 1.64 6.15
CA PRO A 239 9.94 1.63 7.44
C PRO A 239 9.31 0.60 8.37
N THR A 240 10.10 0.07 9.30
CA THR A 240 9.70 -1.03 10.21
C THR A 240 8.47 -0.69 11.04
N HIS A 241 8.25 0.58 11.42
CA HIS A 241 7.05 0.97 12.18
C HIS A 241 5.74 0.82 11.39
N ARG A 242 5.80 0.81 10.06
CA ARG A 242 4.65 0.52 9.20
C ARG A 242 4.47 -0.97 8.92
N ILE A 243 5.39 -1.81 9.37
CA ILE A 243 5.30 -3.26 9.27
C ILE A 243 4.96 -3.81 10.66
N ARG A 244 4.04 -4.77 10.75
CA ARG A 244 3.57 -5.34 12.04
C ARG A 244 2.97 -4.31 13.00
N ASN A 245 2.25 -3.32 12.49
CA ASN A 245 1.36 -2.50 13.31
C ASN A 245 -0.10 -2.96 13.14
N LYS A 246 -0.98 -2.51 14.04
CA LYS A 246 -2.39 -2.91 14.08
C LYS A 246 -3.21 -2.57 12.82
N HIS A 247 -2.66 -1.73 11.95
CA HIS A 247 -3.30 -1.24 10.73
C HIS A 247 -2.70 -1.83 9.44
N THR A 248 -1.56 -2.54 9.49
CA THR A 248 -0.82 -2.99 8.29
C THR A 248 -0.04 -4.28 8.56
N PHE A 249 -0.71 -5.29 9.10
CA PHE A 249 -0.09 -6.60 9.32
C PHE A 249 0.30 -7.28 8.00
N PRO A 250 1.45 -8.00 7.98
CA PRO A 250 1.86 -8.77 6.82
C PRO A 250 0.81 -9.79 6.42
N LEU A 251 0.38 -9.76 5.16
CA LEU A 251 -0.60 -10.67 4.59
C LEU A 251 -0.10 -12.12 4.63
N ARG A 252 1.18 -12.36 4.34
CA ARG A 252 1.79 -13.69 4.35
C ARG A 252 1.90 -14.30 5.75
N ASP A 253 1.80 -13.51 6.82
CA ASP A 253 1.81 -14.04 8.19
C ASP A 253 0.41 -14.15 8.78
N HIS A 254 -0.50 -13.24 8.41
CA HIS A 254 -1.75 -13.01 9.12
C HIS A 254 -3.02 -13.29 8.30
N ALA A 255 -2.92 -13.51 7.00
CA ALA A 255 -4.08 -13.90 6.19
C ALA A 255 -4.52 -15.35 6.47
N ASN A 256 -5.82 -15.59 6.31
CA ASN A 256 -6.46 -16.90 6.49
C ASN A 256 -5.84 -18.03 5.66
N ILE A 257 -5.21 -17.70 4.52
CA ILE A 257 -4.54 -18.66 3.64
C ILE A 257 -3.49 -19.50 4.37
N ASN A 258 -2.87 -18.96 5.42
CA ASN A 258 -1.83 -19.67 6.15
C ASN A 258 -2.33 -20.48 7.35
N GLN A 259 -3.64 -20.44 7.66
CA GLN A 259 -4.30 -21.16 8.78
C GLN A 259 -3.52 -21.17 10.11
N ASN A 260 -2.71 -20.14 10.38
CA ASN A 260 -1.96 -19.97 11.63
C ASN A 260 -2.84 -19.49 12.80
N PHE A 261 -4.11 -19.16 12.53
CA PHE A 261 -5.11 -18.74 13.51
C PHE A 261 -6.31 -19.66 13.41
N VAL A 262 -6.72 -20.25 14.52
CA VAL A 262 -7.87 -21.18 14.60
C VAL A 262 -9.11 -20.50 14.00
N PRO A 263 -9.62 -20.96 12.85
CA PRO A 263 -10.85 -20.44 12.27
C PRO A 263 -12.02 -20.81 13.18
N GLY A 264 -12.71 -19.80 13.74
CA GLY A 264 -13.88 -20.02 14.60
C GLY A 264 -13.90 -19.24 15.93
N THR A 265 -12.87 -18.44 16.24
CA THR A 265 -12.90 -17.52 17.40
C THR A 265 -13.29 -16.08 17.06
N ASN A 266 -13.78 -15.84 15.83
CA ASN A 266 -14.20 -14.52 15.39
C ASN A 266 -15.55 -14.14 16.01
N PHE A 267 -15.44 -13.36 17.09
CA PHE A 267 -16.52 -12.54 17.63
C PHE A 267 -16.71 -11.32 16.72
N SER A 268 -17.91 -11.17 16.18
CA SER A 268 -18.34 -9.99 15.42
C SER A 268 -18.32 -8.75 16.31
N CYS A 269 -17.66 -7.68 15.85
CA CYS A 269 -17.62 -6.38 16.53
C CYS A 269 -18.97 -5.62 16.53
N SER A 270 -20.04 -6.19 15.96
CA SER A 270 -21.41 -5.71 16.17
C SER A 270 -21.91 -5.88 17.61
N ASP A 271 -21.18 -6.61 18.45
CA ASP A 271 -21.60 -6.93 19.82
C ASP A 271 -21.01 -5.96 20.86
N LYS A 272 -21.85 -5.11 21.46
CA LYS A 272 -21.45 -4.00 22.37
C LYS A 272 -20.65 -4.42 23.62
N ASN A 273 -20.58 -5.71 23.93
CA ASN A 273 -19.93 -6.25 25.14
C ASN A 273 -18.59 -7.00 24.88
N TRP A 274 -18.06 -6.96 23.66
CA TRP A 274 -16.95 -7.82 23.24
C TRP A 274 -15.62 -7.62 24.02
N LYS A 275 -15.29 -6.37 24.42
CA LYS A 275 -14.09 -6.06 25.21
C LYS A 275 -14.07 -6.79 26.56
N ASN A 276 -15.24 -6.94 27.19
CA ASN A 276 -15.40 -7.63 28.48
C ASN A 276 -15.28 -9.16 28.34
N ASN A 277 -15.86 -9.73 27.27
CA ASN A 277 -15.77 -11.17 26.99
C ASN A 277 -14.33 -11.60 26.65
N ARG A 278 -13.56 -10.75 25.96
CA ARG A 278 -12.14 -10.97 25.66
C ARG A 278 -11.26 -10.98 26.91
N ALA A 279 -11.50 -10.07 27.85
CA ALA A 279 -10.77 -10.03 29.13
C ALA A 279 -11.03 -11.29 29.98
N LEU A 280 -12.25 -11.82 29.95
CA LEU A 280 -12.63 -13.06 30.62
C LEU A 280 -11.99 -14.30 29.97
N LEU A 281 -11.90 -14.35 28.63
CA LEU A 281 -11.26 -15.45 27.90
C LEU A 281 -9.73 -15.46 28.08
N LYS A 282 -9.07 -14.29 28.05
CA LYS A 282 -7.63 -14.18 28.39
C LYS A 282 -7.32 -14.66 29.82
N ARG A 283 -8.25 -14.45 30.77
CA ARG A 283 -8.12 -14.99 32.13
C ARG A 283 -8.33 -16.51 32.20
N ARG A 284 -9.13 -17.10 31.28
CA ARG A 284 -9.40 -18.54 31.21
C ARG A 284 -8.35 -19.34 30.42
N ALA A 285 -7.68 -18.72 29.44
CA ALA A 285 -6.71 -19.36 28.54
C ALA A 285 -5.30 -19.53 29.14
N ARG A 286 -5.18 -20.09 30.35
CA ARG A 286 -3.90 -20.64 30.86
C ARG A 286 -3.63 -22.05 30.29
N LEU A 287 -3.88 -22.25 29.00
CA LEU A 287 -3.56 -23.49 28.29
C LEU A 287 -2.48 -23.19 27.24
N PRO A 288 -1.52 -24.10 27.03
CA PRO A 288 -0.45 -23.90 26.04
C PRO A 288 -1.06 -23.70 24.66
N LEU A 289 -0.64 -22.63 23.97
CA LEU A 289 -0.98 -22.41 22.56
C LEU A 289 -0.42 -23.58 21.74
N ILE A 290 -1.29 -24.44 21.23
CA ILE A 290 -0.95 -25.37 20.15
C ILE A 290 -0.93 -24.52 18.88
N ILE A 291 0.28 -24.25 18.37
CA ILE A 291 0.47 -23.58 17.09
C ILE A 291 0.06 -24.59 16.00
N PRO A 292 -0.96 -24.30 15.17
CA PRO A 292 -1.34 -25.20 14.07
C PRO A 292 -0.14 -25.40 13.11
N PRO A 293 -0.07 -26.55 12.41
CA PRO A 293 1.04 -26.82 11.50
C PRO A 293 1.08 -25.77 10.39
N VAL A 294 2.27 -25.19 10.18
CA VAL A 294 2.51 -24.15 9.17
C VAL A 294 2.25 -24.73 7.78
N CYS A 295 1.35 -24.11 7.01
CA CYS A 295 1.14 -24.43 5.60
C CYS A 295 2.42 -24.10 4.80
N PRO A 296 3.04 -25.05 4.07
CA PRO A 296 4.17 -24.75 3.20
C PRO A 296 3.80 -23.66 2.18
N GLU A 297 4.69 -22.70 1.91
CA GLU A 297 4.29 -21.56 1.07
C GLU A 297 3.98 -21.94 -0.39
N LYS A 298 4.55 -23.03 -0.88
CA LYS A 298 4.19 -23.64 -2.16
C LYS A 298 2.74 -24.15 -2.19
N ASP A 299 2.24 -24.69 -1.08
CA ASP A 299 0.86 -25.17 -0.98
C ASP A 299 -0.12 -23.99 -0.92
N SER A 300 0.24 -22.92 -0.19
CA SER A 300 -0.50 -21.66 -0.20
C SER A 300 -0.55 -21.05 -1.61
N LEU A 301 0.57 -21.00 -2.33
CA LEU A 301 0.62 -20.53 -3.71
C LEU A 301 -0.26 -21.39 -4.64
N ALA A 302 -0.21 -22.71 -4.50
CA ALA A 302 -1.10 -23.61 -5.24
C ALA A 302 -2.58 -23.37 -4.91
N ALA A 303 -2.92 -23.09 -3.65
CA ALA A 303 -4.28 -22.76 -3.24
C ALA A 303 -4.81 -21.49 -3.92
N ILE A 304 -3.98 -20.45 -4.07
CA ILE A 304 -4.33 -19.23 -4.81
C ILE A 304 -4.75 -19.57 -6.24
N PHE A 305 -3.89 -20.29 -6.98
CA PHE A 305 -4.18 -20.65 -8.37
C PHE A 305 -5.37 -21.60 -8.52
N ASN A 306 -5.63 -22.43 -7.52
CA ASN A 306 -6.75 -23.37 -7.50
C ASN A 306 -8.10 -22.76 -7.11
N ALA A 307 -8.14 -21.51 -6.62
CA ALA A 307 -9.37 -20.83 -6.24
C ALA A 307 -10.42 -20.85 -7.37
N LYS A 308 -11.70 -20.99 -7.01
CA LYS A 308 -12.79 -21.16 -8.00
C LYS A 308 -13.59 -19.89 -8.21
N SER A 309 -13.45 -18.91 -7.32
CA SER A 309 -14.17 -17.65 -7.38
C SER A 309 -13.37 -16.49 -6.77
N LYS A 310 -13.76 -15.24 -7.08
CA LYS A 310 -13.19 -14.05 -6.42
C LYS A 310 -13.44 -14.07 -4.91
N ALA A 311 -14.62 -14.54 -4.50
CA ALA A 311 -14.99 -14.72 -3.10
C ALA A 311 -14.04 -15.68 -2.36
N ASP A 312 -13.56 -16.74 -3.02
CA ASP A 312 -12.55 -17.65 -2.43
C ASP A 312 -11.24 -16.92 -2.16
N ILE A 313 -10.75 -16.13 -3.13
CA ILE A 313 -9.51 -15.35 -2.97
C ILE A 313 -9.69 -14.32 -1.85
N VAL A 314 -10.79 -13.56 -1.85
CA VAL A 314 -11.10 -12.63 -0.75
C VAL A 314 -11.11 -13.35 0.59
N LYS A 315 -11.72 -14.53 0.67
CA LYS A 315 -11.76 -15.33 1.90
C LYS A 315 -10.37 -15.78 2.36
N MET A 316 -9.50 -16.16 1.43
CA MET A 316 -8.10 -16.53 1.69
C MET A 316 -7.29 -15.36 2.24
N PHE A 317 -7.52 -14.15 1.73
CA PHE A 317 -6.78 -12.93 2.12
C PHE A 317 -7.56 -11.99 3.02
N LYS A 318 -8.49 -12.55 3.80
CA LYS A 318 -9.06 -11.91 4.98
C LYS A 318 -8.21 -12.22 6.21
N SER A 319 -8.34 -11.37 7.22
CA SER A 319 -7.83 -11.56 8.57
C SER A 319 -8.97 -11.35 9.57
N ASP A 320 -8.72 -11.65 10.84
CA ASP A 320 -9.65 -11.33 11.94
C ASP A 320 -9.93 -9.81 11.98
N GLU A 321 -11.12 -9.40 12.41
CA GLU A 321 -11.60 -8.00 12.34
C GLU A 321 -10.69 -6.98 13.05
N ASP A 322 -9.91 -7.42 14.05
CA ASP A 322 -8.95 -6.60 14.80
C ASP A 322 -7.59 -6.43 14.08
N VAL A 323 -7.34 -7.23 13.05
CA VAL A 323 -6.08 -7.28 12.30
C VAL A 323 -6.37 -6.71 10.93
N ARG A 324 -5.75 -5.58 10.61
CA ARG A 324 -5.82 -4.99 9.28
C ARG A 324 -4.57 -5.36 8.51
N LEU A 325 -4.74 -6.04 7.37
CA LEU A 325 -3.63 -6.41 6.50
C LEU A 325 -3.06 -5.20 5.75
N GLY A 326 -1.78 -5.30 5.37
CA GLY A 326 -1.12 -4.33 4.51
C GLY A 326 -1.71 -4.25 3.10
N TYR A 327 -2.28 -5.35 2.62
CA TYR A 327 -3.03 -5.40 1.36
C TYR A 327 -4.49 -5.74 1.66
N ASN A 328 -5.43 -4.94 1.17
CA ASN A 328 -6.85 -5.14 1.38
C ASN A 328 -7.59 -5.29 0.04
N ILE A 329 -8.29 -6.41 -0.11
CA ILE A 329 -9.08 -6.75 -1.30
C ILE A 329 -10.59 -6.88 -0.99
N GLN A 330 -11.04 -6.41 0.17
CA GLN A 330 -12.45 -6.49 0.57
C GLN A 330 -13.38 -5.74 -0.41
N PHE A 331 -12.86 -4.67 -1.02
CA PHE A 331 -13.52 -3.90 -2.08
C PHE A 331 -13.76 -4.68 -3.37
N LEU A 332 -13.18 -5.88 -3.51
CA LEU A 332 -13.37 -6.78 -4.66
C LEU A 332 -14.33 -7.94 -4.35
N ASN A 333 -14.92 -7.97 -3.15
CA ASN A 333 -15.86 -9.00 -2.73
C ASN A 333 -17.27 -8.69 -3.26
N GLU A 334 -17.90 -9.63 -3.95
CA GLU A 334 -19.28 -9.45 -4.43
C GLU A 334 -20.31 -9.90 -3.37
N PRO A 335 -21.44 -9.17 -3.19
CA PRO A 335 -21.73 -7.86 -3.77
C PRO A 335 -20.78 -6.78 -3.24
N TYR A 336 -20.37 -5.86 -4.12
CA TYR A 336 -19.36 -4.85 -3.81
C TYR A 336 -19.76 -4.01 -2.58
N PRO A 337 -18.88 -3.85 -1.57
CA PRO A 337 -19.20 -3.05 -0.38
C PRO A 337 -19.34 -1.56 -0.68
N ASP A 338 -18.69 -1.09 -1.73
CA ASP A 338 -18.67 0.29 -2.19
C ASP A 338 -18.90 0.28 -3.71
N PRO A 339 -19.90 1.02 -4.23
CA PRO A 339 -20.26 0.99 -5.64
C PRO A 339 -19.23 1.64 -6.58
N PHE A 340 -18.25 2.37 -6.03
CA PHE A 340 -17.23 3.08 -6.80
C PHE A 340 -15.81 2.55 -6.53
N LYS A 341 -15.54 2.05 -5.32
CA LYS A 341 -14.23 1.49 -4.95
C LYS A 341 -14.15 0.02 -5.33
N HIS A 342 -13.81 -0.28 -6.58
CA HIS A 342 -13.43 -1.63 -7.05
C HIS A 342 -11.90 -1.73 -7.17
N THR A 343 -11.20 -1.67 -6.04
CA THR A 343 -9.73 -1.53 -6.00
C THR A 343 -9.10 -2.54 -5.05
N ILE A 344 -7.82 -2.86 -5.28
CA ILE A 344 -6.94 -3.31 -4.21
C ILE A 344 -6.40 -2.07 -3.48
N GLU A 345 -6.34 -2.14 -2.15
CA GLU A 345 -5.79 -1.09 -1.30
C GLU A 345 -4.45 -1.55 -0.70
N PHE A 346 -3.39 -0.76 -0.94
CA PHE A 346 -2.04 -0.91 -0.40
C PHE A 346 -1.85 0.07 0.76
N ARG A 347 -1.51 -0.42 1.95
CA ARG A 347 -1.62 0.36 3.20
C ARG A 347 -0.29 0.55 3.94
N GLN A 348 0.77 -0.13 3.49
CA GLN A 348 2.04 -0.23 4.22
C GLN A 348 2.90 1.04 4.17
N HIS A 349 2.66 1.96 3.24
CA HIS A 349 3.55 3.10 3.12
C HIS A 349 3.33 4.12 4.26
N GLU A 350 4.41 4.71 4.76
CA GLU A 350 4.33 5.80 5.74
C GLU A 350 3.78 7.06 5.09
N ALA A 351 3.04 7.87 5.83
CA ALA A 351 2.65 9.18 5.33
C ALA A 351 3.90 10.02 5.02
N THR A 352 3.85 10.75 3.90
CA THR A 352 4.91 11.66 3.52
C THR A 352 4.34 12.77 2.65
N THR A 353 5.00 13.92 2.68
CA THR A 353 4.70 15.03 1.76
C THR A 353 5.75 15.15 0.66
N VAL A 354 6.68 14.19 0.55
CA VAL A 354 7.74 14.17 -0.46
C VAL A 354 7.20 13.52 -1.74
N PRO A 355 6.99 14.29 -2.83
CA PRO A 355 6.30 13.77 -4.00
C PRO A 355 7.02 12.60 -4.68
N GLN A 356 8.36 12.62 -4.71
CA GLN A 356 9.16 11.53 -5.28
C GLN A 356 8.94 10.20 -4.54
N LYS A 357 8.83 10.21 -3.20
CA LYS A 357 8.57 8.98 -2.41
C LYS A 357 7.22 8.36 -2.78
N ILE A 358 6.20 9.20 -2.90
CA ILE A 358 4.85 8.78 -3.27
C ILE A 358 4.83 8.20 -4.68
N GLU A 359 5.47 8.87 -5.63
CA GLU A 359 5.55 8.39 -7.02
C GLU A 359 6.23 7.02 -7.11
N ARG A 360 7.38 6.82 -6.44
CA ARG A 360 8.09 5.53 -6.47
C ARG A 360 7.24 4.40 -5.92
N TRP A 361 6.47 4.65 -4.85
CA TRP A 361 5.56 3.64 -4.33
C TRP A 361 4.36 3.39 -5.25
N LEU A 362 3.74 4.45 -5.77
CA LEU A 362 2.63 4.36 -6.71
C LEU A 362 3.00 3.54 -7.96
N ASN A 363 4.20 3.77 -8.50
CA ASN A 363 4.72 3.04 -9.66
C ASN A 363 4.79 1.53 -9.39
N ILE A 364 5.27 1.12 -8.20
CA ILE A 364 5.28 -0.29 -7.79
C ILE A 364 3.85 -0.84 -7.72
N CYS A 365 2.94 -0.16 -7.01
CA CYS A 365 1.55 -0.61 -6.85
C CYS A 365 0.86 -0.80 -8.20
N CYS A 366 0.97 0.18 -9.11
CA CYS A 366 0.38 0.12 -10.43
C CYS A 366 1.01 -1.00 -11.28
N ARG A 367 2.34 -1.18 -11.20
CA ARG A 367 3.05 -2.22 -11.96
C ARG A 367 2.65 -3.64 -11.54
N LEU A 368 2.45 -3.89 -10.25
CA LEU A 368 1.98 -5.20 -9.76
C LEU A 368 0.62 -5.56 -10.36
N VAL A 369 -0.33 -4.62 -10.38
CA VAL A 369 -1.66 -4.82 -10.98
C VAL A 369 -1.56 -4.99 -12.49
N GLU A 370 -0.69 -4.23 -13.16
CA GLU A 370 -0.51 -4.32 -14.60
C GLU A 370 0.08 -5.65 -15.06
N ILE A 371 1.10 -6.17 -14.37
CA ILE A 371 1.68 -7.50 -14.62
C ILE A 371 0.60 -8.57 -14.44
N ALA A 372 -0.15 -8.52 -13.35
CA ALA A 372 -1.21 -9.49 -13.10
C ALA A 372 -2.28 -9.50 -14.20
N ARG A 373 -2.66 -8.29 -14.66
CA ARG A 373 -3.62 -8.10 -15.74
C ARG A 373 -3.11 -8.60 -17.08
N GLN A 374 -1.90 -8.24 -17.48
CA GLN A 374 -1.33 -8.66 -18.75
C GLN A 374 -1.10 -10.18 -18.77
N THR A 375 -0.66 -10.77 -17.65
CA THR A 375 -0.50 -12.23 -17.50
C THR A 375 -1.83 -12.97 -17.67
N ALA A 376 -2.94 -12.43 -17.16
CA ALA A 376 -4.24 -13.07 -17.31
C ALA A 376 -4.68 -13.19 -18.78
N SER A 377 -4.28 -12.23 -19.61
CA SER A 377 -4.56 -12.20 -21.06
C SER A 377 -3.42 -12.75 -21.93
N ALA A 378 -2.38 -13.31 -21.31
CA ALA A 378 -1.21 -13.84 -22.00
C ALA A 378 -1.44 -15.24 -22.57
N SER A 379 -0.51 -15.68 -23.42
CA SER A 379 -0.42 -17.07 -23.91
C SER A 379 -0.18 -18.06 -22.76
N ASP A 380 -0.45 -19.35 -22.99
CA ASP A 380 -0.24 -20.38 -21.97
C ASP A 380 1.26 -20.54 -21.66
N GLU A 381 2.14 -20.32 -22.64
CA GLU A 381 3.59 -20.29 -22.45
C GLU A 381 4.01 -19.15 -21.50
N GLU A 382 3.54 -17.92 -21.75
CA GLU A 382 3.81 -16.76 -20.88
C GLU A 382 3.27 -16.98 -19.46
N LYS A 383 2.06 -17.54 -19.31
CA LYS A 383 1.48 -17.90 -18.01
C LYS A 383 2.33 -18.94 -17.27
N ASN A 384 2.81 -19.97 -17.98
CA ASN A 384 3.66 -21.01 -17.41
C ASN A 384 5.01 -20.44 -16.94
N ILE A 385 5.62 -19.51 -17.69
CA ILE A 385 6.83 -18.80 -17.27
C ILE A 385 6.57 -18.01 -15.98
N PHE A 386 5.47 -17.26 -15.92
CA PHE A 386 5.09 -16.50 -14.73
C PHE A 386 4.86 -17.42 -13.51
N HIS A 387 4.11 -18.52 -13.68
CA HIS A 387 3.89 -19.49 -12.60
C HIS A 387 5.21 -20.14 -12.12
N ALA A 388 6.09 -20.53 -13.05
CA ALA A 388 7.38 -21.12 -12.71
C ALA A 388 8.26 -20.12 -11.94
N PHE A 389 8.27 -18.85 -12.36
CA PHE A 389 8.97 -17.79 -11.65
C PHE A 389 8.48 -17.65 -10.20
N LEU A 390 7.17 -17.56 -9.97
CA LEU A 390 6.64 -17.51 -8.61
C LEU A 390 6.97 -18.76 -7.79
N LEU A 391 6.86 -19.96 -8.39
CA LEU A 391 7.16 -21.22 -7.70
C LEU A 391 8.63 -21.34 -7.29
N ASN A 392 9.54 -20.81 -8.11
CA ASN A 392 10.97 -20.79 -7.82
C ASN A 392 11.32 -19.85 -6.68
N HIS A 393 10.62 -18.71 -6.58
CA HIS A 393 10.94 -17.65 -5.62
C HIS A 393 10.03 -17.60 -4.39
N VAL A 394 8.97 -18.41 -4.31
CA VAL A 394 8.02 -18.34 -3.19
C VAL A 394 8.68 -18.62 -1.84
N ASN A 395 9.75 -19.41 -1.79
CA ASN A 395 10.44 -19.73 -0.54
C ASN A 395 11.60 -18.77 -0.23
N ASP A 396 11.99 -17.93 -1.18
CA ASP A 396 13.13 -17.03 -1.05
C ASP A 396 12.83 -15.97 0.01
N ASP A 397 13.84 -15.63 0.80
CA ASP A 397 13.81 -14.43 1.62
C ASP A 397 14.57 -13.26 0.98
N VAL A 398 14.74 -12.18 1.74
CA VAL A 398 15.36 -10.95 1.25
C VAL A 398 16.85 -11.10 0.95
N ASP A 399 17.52 -12.11 1.52
CA ASP A 399 18.93 -12.41 1.28
C ASP A 399 19.09 -13.28 0.03
N ASP A 400 18.14 -14.17 -0.25
CA ASP A 400 18.11 -15.03 -1.45
C ASP A 400 17.70 -14.26 -2.72
N PHE A 401 16.63 -13.46 -2.62
CA PHE A 401 16.09 -12.66 -3.72
C PHE A 401 15.69 -11.27 -3.23
N GLY A 402 16.60 -10.31 -3.35
CA GLY A 402 16.43 -8.96 -2.81
C GLY A 402 15.47 -8.05 -3.59
N LEU A 403 14.98 -6.99 -2.94
CA LEU A 403 14.06 -6.00 -3.54
C LEU A 403 14.60 -5.39 -4.84
N VAL A 404 15.88 -5.03 -4.90
CA VAL A 404 16.47 -4.41 -6.09
C VAL A 404 16.35 -5.33 -7.31
N ILE A 405 16.66 -6.62 -7.13
CA ILE A 405 16.55 -7.63 -8.18
C ILE A 405 15.09 -7.81 -8.58
N LEU A 406 14.17 -7.91 -7.60
CA LEU A 406 12.74 -7.96 -7.86
C LEU A 406 12.28 -6.78 -8.73
N LEU A 407 12.61 -5.55 -8.34
CA LEU A 407 12.16 -4.35 -9.06
C LEU A 407 12.72 -4.31 -10.49
N VAL A 408 13.96 -4.75 -10.73
CA VAL A 408 14.51 -4.91 -12.08
C VAL A 408 13.72 -5.93 -12.89
N ASN A 409 13.38 -7.09 -12.31
CA ASN A 409 12.53 -8.09 -12.97
C ASN A 409 11.11 -7.56 -13.24
N LEU A 410 10.60 -6.68 -12.39
CA LEU A 410 9.33 -5.99 -12.63
C LEU A 410 9.49 -4.82 -13.63
N GLY A 411 10.66 -4.56 -14.21
CA GLY A 411 10.90 -3.47 -15.15
C GLY A 411 10.90 -2.07 -14.52
N LEU A 412 11.14 -1.97 -13.21
CA LEU A 412 11.11 -0.75 -12.41
C LEU A 412 12.53 -0.30 -12.03
N THR A 413 13.35 0.00 -13.04
CA THR A 413 14.78 0.31 -12.85
C THR A 413 15.01 1.58 -12.03
N GLU A 414 14.16 2.60 -12.19
CA GLU A 414 14.27 3.84 -11.40
C GLU A 414 13.95 3.60 -9.92
N GLU A 415 12.91 2.83 -9.63
CA GLU A 415 12.53 2.43 -8.27
C GLU A 415 13.61 1.53 -7.67
N ALA A 416 14.19 0.61 -8.45
CA ALA A 416 15.30 -0.24 -8.03
C ALA A 416 16.50 0.60 -7.58
N GLY A 417 16.88 1.62 -8.36
CA GLY A 417 17.93 2.56 -7.99
C GLY A 417 17.59 3.38 -6.75
N TYR A 418 16.36 3.90 -6.68
CA TYR A 418 15.87 4.69 -5.53
C TYR A 418 15.91 3.88 -4.22
N TYR A 419 15.27 2.72 -4.19
CA TYR A 419 15.20 1.90 -2.98
C TYR A 419 16.54 1.25 -2.65
N GLY A 420 17.38 0.93 -3.63
CA GLY A 420 18.74 0.46 -3.39
C GLY A 420 19.57 1.47 -2.58
N VAL A 421 19.48 2.76 -2.93
CA VAL A 421 20.13 3.84 -2.17
C VAL A 421 19.49 4.02 -0.79
N GLU A 422 18.16 4.05 -0.70
CA GLU A 422 17.46 4.22 0.58
C GLU A 422 17.78 3.11 1.59
N ILE A 423 17.87 1.85 1.13
CA ILE A 423 18.23 0.69 1.96
C ILE A 423 19.69 0.78 2.39
N ALA A 424 20.60 1.17 1.50
CA ALA A 424 22.02 1.31 1.82
C ALA A 424 22.27 2.44 2.84
N LEU A 425 21.52 3.54 2.76
CA LEU A 425 21.66 4.69 3.66
C LEU A 425 20.98 4.51 5.02
N ASN A 426 19.89 3.73 5.10
CA ASN A 426 19.10 3.57 6.32
C ASN A 426 18.71 2.11 6.60
N PRO A 427 19.69 1.18 6.69
CA PRO A 427 19.40 -0.25 6.81
C PRO A 427 18.66 -0.64 8.09
N GLU A 428 18.81 0.13 9.17
CA GLU A 428 18.14 -0.06 10.46
C GLU A 428 16.66 0.32 10.44
N LEU A 429 16.23 1.14 9.48
CA LEU A 429 14.82 1.50 9.33
C LEU A 429 14.01 0.41 8.63
N ARG A 430 14.65 -0.59 8.02
CA ARG A 430 14.00 -1.57 7.16
C ARG A 430 13.76 -2.92 7.87
N PRO A 431 12.63 -3.60 7.58
CA PRO A 431 12.31 -4.87 8.21
C PRO A 431 13.29 -5.96 7.74
N ARG A 432 14.09 -6.50 8.67
CA ARG A 432 14.90 -7.70 8.40
C ARG A 432 14.07 -8.95 8.64
N ARG A 433 13.18 -9.29 7.70
CA ARG A 433 12.32 -10.48 7.79
C ARG A 433 12.89 -11.62 6.96
N LYS A 434 13.46 -12.60 7.66
CA LYS A 434 13.82 -13.90 7.11
C LYS A 434 12.59 -14.79 7.00
N SER A 435 12.68 -15.83 6.16
CA SER A 435 11.66 -16.87 6.12
C SER A 435 11.45 -17.48 7.51
N MET A 436 10.20 -17.79 7.91
CA MET A 436 9.97 -18.59 9.13
C MET A 436 10.65 -19.97 9.04
N PHE A 437 10.95 -20.41 7.82
CA PHE A 437 11.70 -21.63 7.53
C PHE A 437 13.22 -21.43 7.42
N SER A 438 13.74 -20.20 7.59
CA SER A 438 15.19 -19.98 7.69
C SER A 438 15.68 -20.63 9.00
N SER A 439 16.45 -21.70 8.86
CA SER A 439 17.09 -22.45 9.95
C SER A 439 18.21 -21.69 10.67
N THR A 440 18.42 -20.40 10.36
CA THR A 440 19.39 -19.56 11.07
C THR A 440 18.71 -18.77 12.19
N PRO A 441 19.08 -18.99 13.47
CA PRO A 441 18.58 -18.17 14.57
C PRO A 441 19.02 -16.72 14.37
N SER A 442 18.12 -15.78 14.66
CA SER A 442 18.47 -14.38 14.89
C SER A 442 19.46 -14.30 16.06
N VAL A 443 20.67 -13.80 15.78
CA VAL A 443 21.68 -13.43 16.79
C VAL A 443 21.33 -12.11 17.42
#